data_AF-A0A3A9F5T4-F1
#
_entry.id   AF-A0A3A9F5T4-F1
#
_cell.length_a   1.000
_cell.length_b   1.000
_cell.length_c   1.000
_cell.angle_alpha   90.00
_cell.angle_beta   90.00
_cell.angle_gamma   90.00
#
_symmetry.space_group_name_H-M   'P 1'
#
loop_
_entity.id
_entity.type
_entity.pdbx_description
1 polymer ?
#
loop_
_entity_poly.entity_id
_entity_poly.type
_entity_poly.pdbx_seq_one_letter_code
_entity_poly.pdbx_strand_id
1 'polypeptide(L)' 'MLKKESEHFTDREDKSMDLCLTDTQKLNIKKTLKRGIYQELHDRDYLSDAQLNELIAKNT' A
#
# COMPACT_ATOMS: atom_id res chain seq x y z
N MET A 1 34.34 -30.88 -18.39
CA MET A 1 34.66 -29.88 -17.36
C MET A 1 33.47 -28.94 -17.24
N LEU A 2 32.69 -29.05 -16.16
CA LEU A 2 31.54 -28.18 -15.89
C LEU A 2 32.06 -26.89 -15.23
N LYS A 3 32.06 -25.78 -15.97
CA LYS A 3 32.30 -24.44 -15.41
C LYS A 3 31.09 -24.09 -14.54
N LYS A 4 31.30 -24.04 -13.22
CA LYS A 4 30.39 -23.38 -12.29
C LYS A 4 30.51 -21.88 -12.56
N GLU A 5 29.56 -21.33 -13.29
CA GLU A 5 29.33 -19.89 -13.31
C GLU A 5 28.73 -19.54 -11.95
N SER A 6 29.61 -19.10 -11.05
CA SER A 6 29.24 -18.47 -9.79
C SER A 6 28.72 -17.08 -10.14
N GLU A 7 27.46 -16.97 -10.50
CA GLU A 7 26.77 -15.69 -10.51
C GLU A 7 26.74 -15.19 -9.07
N HIS A 8 27.63 -14.24 -8.79
CA HIS A 8 27.58 -13.41 -7.60
C HIS A 8 26.19 -12.78 -7.55
N PHE A 9 25.33 -13.31 -6.69
CA PHE A 9 24.25 -12.52 -6.12
C PHE A 9 24.94 -11.43 -5.29
N THR A 10 25.30 -10.33 -5.95
CA THR A 10 25.67 -9.11 -5.27
C THR A 10 24.50 -8.77 -4.38
N ASP A 11 24.75 -8.73 -3.07
CA ASP A 11 23.86 -8.17 -2.08
C ASP A 11 23.30 -6.87 -2.64
N ARG A 12 22.04 -6.89 -3.09
CA ARG A 12 21.30 -5.64 -3.27
C ARG A 12 21.23 -5.12 -1.85
N GLU A 13 22.09 -4.14 -1.56
CA GLU A 13 21.92 -3.26 -0.42
C GLU A 13 20.43 -2.96 -0.34
N ASP A 14 19.79 -3.51 0.68
CA ASP A 14 18.40 -3.25 0.98
C ASP A 14 18.39 -1.77 1.36
N LYS A 15 18.24 -0.92 0.35
CA LYS A 15 18.02 0.52 0.49
C LYS A 15 16.60 0.67 0.99
N SER A 16 16.38 0.19 2.21
CA SER A 16 15.33 0.64 3.10
C SER A 16 15.48 2.15 3.16
N MET A 17 14.77 2.82 2.26
CA MET A 17 14.74 4.25 2.19
C MET A 17 13.93 4.66 3.40
N ASP A 18 14.62 5.09 4.47
CA ASP A 18 13.97 5.46 5.72
C ASP A 18 13.13 6.72 5.50
N LEU A 19 11.89 6.51 5.06
CA LEU A 19 10.92 7.54 4.73
C LEU A 19 10.43 8.15 6.05
N CYS A 20 11.13 9.19 6.49
CA CYS A 20 10.73 10.02 7.61
C CYS A 20 9.48 10.84 7.24
N LEU A 21 8.31 10.21 7.34
CA LEU A 21 7.02 10.86 7.19
C LEU A 21 6.62 11.53 8.51
N THR A 22 6.12 12.75 8.42
CA THR A 22 5.45 13.41 9.54
C THR A 22 4.17 12.67 9.91
N ASP A 23 3.68 12.84 11.13
CA ASP A 23 2.43 12.19 11.56
C ASP A 23 1.23 12.62 10.70
N THR A 24 1.22 13.87 10.23
CA THR A 24 0.23 14.36 9.27
C THR A 24 0.32 13.63 7.94
N GLN A 25 1.53 13.41 7.40
CA GLN A 25 1.71 12.67 6.16
C GLN A 25 1.27 11.21 6.31
N LYS A 26 1.64 10.54 7.42
CA LYS A 26 1.20 9.18 7.74
C LYS A 26 -0.32 9.09 7.82
N LEU A 27 -0.96 10.06 8.49
CA LEU A 27 -2.42 10.12 8.61
C LEU A 27 -3.07 10.29 7.24
N ASN A 28 -2.57 11.19 6.40
CA ASN A 28 -3.11 11.42 5.05
C ASN A 28 -2.97 10.18 4.17
N ILE A 29 -1.81 9.53 4.18
CA ILE A 29 -1.59 8.28 3.44
C ILE A 29 -2.57 7.21 3.92
N LYS A 30 -2.73 7.04 5.24
CA LYS A 30 -3.67 6.07 5.81
C LYS A 30 -5.12 6.36 5.37
N LYS A 31 -5.54 7.63 5.36
CA LYS A 31 -6.88 8.03 4.91
C LYS A 31 -7.08 7.72 3.43
N THR A 32 -6.11 8.05 2.59
CA THR A 32 -6.13 7.78 1.14
C THR A 32 -6.21 6.29 0.86
N LEU A 33 -5.36 5.48 1.50
CA LEU A 33 -5.35 4.02 1.33
C LEU A 33 -6.69 3.39 1.73
N LYS A 34 -7.25 3.80 2.86
CA LYS A 34 -8.58 3.33 3.29
C LYS A 34 -9.67 3.65 2.26
N ARG A 35 -9.69 4.89 1.72
CA ARG A 35 -10.66 5.26 0.68
C ARG A 35 -10.51 4.41 -0.57
N GLY A 36 -9.28 4.16 -1.02
CA GLY A 36 -9.01 3.28 -2.16
C GLY A 36 -9.53 1.85 -1.94
N ILE A 37 -9.31 1.29 -0.74
CA ILE A 37 -9.83 -0.04 -0.38
C ILE A 37 -11.35 -0.07 -0.39
N TYR A 38 -12.01 0.95 0.17
CA TYR A 38 -13.47 1.01 0.17
C TYR A 38 -14.03 1.08 -1.26
N GLN A 39 -13.39 1.86 -2.14
CA GLN A 39 -13.79 1.95 -3.54
C GLN A 39 -13.62 0.60 -4.26
N GLU A 40 -12.48 -0.07 -4.08
CA GLU A 40 -12.24 -1.39 -4.69
C GLU A 40 -13.25 -2.44 -4.22
N LEU A 41 -13.65 -2.41 -2.94
CA LEU A 41 -14.68 -3.30 -2.42
C LEU A 41 -16.07 -3.00 -2.99
N HIS A 42 -16.38 -1.72 -3.21
CA HIS A 42 -17.60 -1.28 -3.89
C HIS A 42 -17.62 -1.71 -5.36
N ASP A 43 -16.53 -1.49 -6.09
CA ASP A 43 -16.38 -1.87 -7.51
C ASP A 43 -16.49 -3.39 -7.74
N ARG A 44 -16.24 -4.19 -6.69
CA ARG A 44 -16.38 -5.65 -6.67
C ARG A 44 -17.71 -6.14 -6.07
N ASP A 45 -18.69 -5.25 -5.90
CA ASP A 45 -20.02 -5.53 -5.35
C ASP A 45 -20.03 -6.07 -3.91
N TYR A 46 -18.95 -5.89 -3.13
CA TYR A 46 -18.92 -6.24 -1.70
C TYR A 46 -19.57 -5.16 -0.83
N LEU A 47 -19.63 -3.92 -1.31
CA LEU A 47 -20.27 -2.81 -0.62
C LEU A 47 -21.33 -2.19 -1.50
N SER A 48 -22.48 -1.87 -0.91
CA SER A 48 -23.46 -0.98 -1.53
C SER A 48 -22.99 0.49 -1.46
N ASP A 49 -23.59 1.34 -2.30
CA ASP A 49 -23.37 2.79 -2.28
C ASP A 49 -23.53 3.39 -0.87
N ALA A 50 -24.55 2.93 -0.13
CA ALA A 50 -24.82 3.40 1.22
C ALA A 50 -23.69 3.05 2.19
N GLN A 51 -23.17 1.81 2.11
CA GLN A 51 -22.07 1.36 2.96
C GLN A 51 -20.75 2.06 2.59
N LEU A 52 -20.47 2.27 1.31
CA LEU A 52 -19.32 3.05 0.85
C LEU A 52 -19.38 4.47 1.40
N ASN A 53 -20.52 5.15 1.25
CA ASN A 53 -20.70 6.52 1.72
C ASN A 53 -20.55 6.64 3.24
N GLU A 54 -21.08 5.68 4.00
CA GLU A 54 -20.90 5.65 5.45
C GLU A 54 -19.42 5.48 5.86
N LEU A 55 -18.68 4.60 5.18
CA LEU A 55 -17.26 4.38 5.42
C LEU A 55 -16.41 5.60 5.05
N ILE A 56 -16.74 6.30 3.96
CA ILE A 56 -16.09 7.56 3.58
C ILE A 56 -16.32 8.63 4.64
N ALA A 57 -17.56 8.79 5.12
CA ALA A 57 -17.91 9.78 6.14
C ALA A 57 -17.18 9.53 7.48
N LYS A 58 -17.04 8.26 7.88
CA LYS A 58 -16.28 7.88 9.10
C LYS A 58 -14.76 8.01 8.95
N ASN A 59 -14.25 8.09 7.73
CA ASN A 59 -12.82 8.23 7.43
C ASN A 59 -12.40 9.69 7.18
N THR A 60 -13.24 10.65 7.56
CA THR A 60 -12.99 12.10 7.48
C THR A 60 -12.04 12.57 8.57
#